data_AF-A0A947NMU0-F1
#
_entry.id   AF-A0A947NMU0-F1
#
_cell.length_a   1.000
_cell.length_b   1.000
_cell.length_c   1.000
_cell.angle_alpha   90.00
_cell.angle_beta   90.00
_cell.angle_gamma   90.00
#
_symmetry.space_group_name_H-M   'P 1'
#
loop_
_entity.id
_entity.type
_entity.pdbx_description
1 polymer ?
#
loop_
_entity_poly.entity_id
_entity_poly.type
_entity_poly.pdbx_seq_one_letter_code
_entity_poly.pdbx_strand_id
1 'polypeptide(L)'
;FMHCLNQSYAMSFNAKYEKVGHLWQNRYKNFVVLKDSYLYNLITYIEYNPVRAGIVASPGDYAWSSYRARVLGSTSIILDKFGCGDTSGMRNESVLG
;
A
#
# COMPACT_ATOMS: atom_id res chain seq x y z
N PHE A 1 10.64 -14.05 -6.14
CA PHE A 1 9.56 -13.09 -6.49
C PHE A 1 10.00 -11.63 -6.33
N MET A 2 10.09 -11.06 -5.11
CA MET A 2 10.39 -9.62 -4.90
C MET A 2 11.71 -9.14 -5.52
N HIS A 3 12.74 -9.98 -5.55
CA HIS A 3 14.00 -9.66 -6.22
C HIS A 3 13.78 -9.38 -7.71
N CYS A 4 13.08 -10.26 -8.43
CA CYS A 4 12.80 -10.11 -9.85
C CYS A 4 11.94 -8.87 -10.11
N LEU A 5 10.89 -8.63 -9.31
CA LEU A 5 10.02 -7.45 -9.44
C LEU A 5 10.81 -6.14 -9.34
N ASN A 6 11.62 -6.01 -8.28
CA ASN A 6 12.42 -4.81 -8.05
C ASN A 6 13.50 -4.62 -9.12
N GLN A 7 14.12 -5.72 -9.59
CA GLN A 7 15.13 -5.70 -10.62
C GLN A 7 14.53 -5.29 -11.98
N SER A 8 13.43 -5.91 -12.38
CA SER A 8 12.73 -5.57 -13.62
C SER A 8 12.31 -4.10 -13.64
N TYR A 9 11.71 -3.60 -12.55
CA TYR A 9 11.34 -2.19 -12.46
C TYR A 9 12.55 -1.25 -12.51
N ALA A 10 13.63 -1.56 -11.79
CA ALA A 10 14.84 -0.74 -11.79
C ALA A 10 15.48 -0.66 -13.18
N MET A 11 15.53 -1.77 -13.92
CA MET A 11 16.03 -1.78 -15.30
C MET A 11 15.16 -0.92 -16.23
N SER A 12 13.83 -1.07 -16.15
CA SER A 12 12.90 -0.26 -16.96
C SER A 12 12.97 1.22 -16.63
N PHE A 13 13.11 1.58 -15.35
CA PHE A 13 13.27 2.97 -14.91
C PHE A 13 14.58 3.56 -15.42
N ASN A 14 15.69 2.85 -15.24
CA ASN A 14 17.01 3.31 -15.68
C ASN A 14 17.07 3.50 -17.20
N ALA A 15 16.48 2.58 -17.97
CA ALA A 15 16.37 2.71 -19.42
C ALA A 15 15.52 3.91 -19.85
N LYS A 16 14.41 4.19 -19.15
CA LYS A 16 13.51 5.30 -19.47
C LYS A 16 14.09 6.68 -19.16
N TYR A 17 14.87 6.79 -18.09
CA TYR A 17 15.41 8.07 -17.60
C TYR A 17 16.90 8.24 -17.83
N GLU A 18 17.52 7.36 -18.64
CA GLU A 18 18.95 7.35 -18.97
C GLU A 18 19.84 7.42 -17.71
N LYS A 19 19.45 6.69 -16.66
CA LYS A 19 20.18 6.61 -15.39
C LYS A 19 21.01 5.34 -15.30
N VAL A 20 22.12 5.43 -14.57
CA VAL A 20 23.01 4.29 -14.27
C VAL A 20 23.18 4.19 -12.75
N GLY A 21 23.10 2.98 -12.21
CA GLY A 21 23.31 2.70 -10.79
C GLY A 21 22.09 2.11 -10.07
N HIS A 22 22.18 2.07 -8.74
CA HIS A 22 21.15 1.49 -7.88
C HIS A 22 19.97 2.45 -7.67
N LEU A 23 18.78 2.01 -8.10
CA LEU A 23 17.52 2.73 -7.85
C LEU A 23 17.04 2.59 -6.39
N TRP A 24 17.23 1.41 -5.80
CA TRP A 24 16.76 1.08 -4.45
C TRP A 24 17.90 1.24 -3.44
N GLN A 25 17.64 1.91 -2.31
CA GLN A 25 18.65 2.12 -1.25
C GLN A 25 18.96 0.85 -0.46
N ASN A 26 17.95 0.05 -0.14
CA ASN A 26 18.09 -1.16 0.67
C ASN A 26 17.36 -2.36 0.03
N ARG A 27 17.72 -3.57 0.47
CA ARG A 27 17.00 -4.80 0.11
C ARG A 27 15.61 -4.81 0.74
N TYR A 28 14.67 -5.46 0.04
CA TYR A 28 13.31 -5.71 0.55
C TYR A 28 13.36 -6.44 1.90
N LYS A 29 12.54 -5.99 2.84
CA LYS A 29 12.37 -6.59 4.16
C LYS A 29 10.97 -7.20 4.23
N ASN A 30 10.85 -8.38 4.83
CA ASN A 30 9.57 -8.98 5.17
C ASN A 30 9.52 -9.29 6.67
N PHE A 31 8.32 -9.28 7.22
CA PHE A 31 8.04 -9.64 8.61
C PHE A 31 6.75 -10.44 8.63
N VAL A 32 6.73 -11.52 9.39
CA VAL A 32 5.52 -12.32 9.58
C VAL A 32 4.66 -11.64 10.65
N VAL A 33 3.41 -11.35 10.31
CA VAL A 33 2.43 -10.78 11.22
C VAL A 33 1.51 -11.90 11.68
N LEU A 34 1.54 -12.20 12.99
CA LEU A 34 0.76 -13.30 13.58
C LEU A 34 -0.44 -12.83 14.40
N LYS A 35 -0.45 -11.56 14.84
CA LYS A 35 -1.52 -11.02 15.70
C LYS A 35 -2.33 -9.99 14.92
N ASP A 36 -3.65 -10.14 14.95
CA ASP A 36 -4.55 -9.23 14.25
C ASP A 36 -4.45 -7.80 14.77
N SER A 37 -4.29 -7.62 16.09
CA SER A 37 -4.07 -6.29 16.68
C SER A 37 -2.82 -5.60 16.13
N TYR A 38 -1.75 -6.36 15.86
CA TYR A 38 -0.55 -5.81 15.23
C TYR A 38 -0.80 -5.50 13.75
N LEU A 39 -1.56 -6.34 13.05
CA LEU A 39 -1.95 -6.10 11.66
C LEU A 39 -2.72 -4.78 11.51
N TYR A 40 -3.73 -4.53 12.36
CA TYR A 40 -4.49 -3.28 12.31
C TYR A 40 -3.60 -2.06 12.53
N ASN A 41 -2.74 -2.10 13.55
CA ASN A 41 -1.78 -1.02 13.81
C ASN A 41 -0.83 -0.77 12.63
N LEU A 42 -0.37 -1.84 11.98
CA LEU A 42 0.53 -1.75 10.84
C LEU A 42 -0.17 -1.18 9.59
N ILE A 43 -1.41 -1.56 9.34
CA ILE A 43 -2.21 -0.99 8.24
C ILE A 43 -2.43 0.50 8.48
N THR A 44 -2.87 0.89 9.68
CA THR A 44 -3.05 2.31 10.04
C THR A 44 -1.74 3.08 9.90
N TYR A 45 -0.62 2.50 10.33
CA TYR A 45 0.70 3.11 10.15
C TYR A 45 1.01 3.39 8.68
N ILE A 46 0.78 2.41 7.79
CA ILE A 46 1.04 2.55 6.34
C ILE A 46 0.18 3.66 5.74
N GLU A 47 -1.10 3.69 6.05
CA GLU A 47 -2.06 4.66 5.52
C GLU A 47 -1.76 6.09 6.01
N TYR A 48 -1.20 6.23 7.22
CA TYR A 48 -0.82 7.54 7.78
C TYR A 48 0.61 8.01 7.42
N ASN A 49 1.47 7.16 6.85
CA ASN A 49 2.82 7.56 6.48
C ASN A 49 2.89 8.78 5.54
N PRO A 50 2.01 8.93 4.52
CA PRO A 50 1.97 10.12 3.68
C PRO A 50 1.69 11.42 4.46
N VAL A 51 0.83 11.35 5.48
CA VAL A 51 0.53 12.49 6.37
C VAL A 51 1.75 12.80 7.23
N ARG A 52 2.38 11.78 7.82
CA ARG A 52 3.59 11.94 8.64
C ARG A 52 4.78 12.46 7.84
N ALA A 53 4.86 12.14 6.55
CA ALA A 53 5.85 12.66 5.62
C ALA A 53 5.52 14.08 5.11
N GLY A 54 4.37 14.65 5.48
CA GLY A 54 3.94 15.98 5.05
C GLY A 54 3.51 16.08 3.58
N ILE A 55 3.21 14.95 2.93
CA ILE A 55 2.83 14.90 1.50
C ILE A 55 1.35 15.30 1.33
N VAL A 56 0.50 14.96 2.30
CA VAL A 56 -0.94 15.21 2.29
C VAL A 56 -1.44 15.61 3.69
N ALA A 57 -2.57 16.31 3.75
CA ALA A 57 -3.19 16.71 5.03
C ALA A 57 -4.00 15.56 5.67
N SER A 58 -4.63 14.71 4.85
CA SER A 58 -5.41 13.56 5.31
C SER A 58 -4.98 12.26 4.61
N PRO A 59 -5.06 11.07 5.25
CA PRO A 59 -4.79 9.80 4.59
C PRO A 59 -5.67 9.55 3.35
N GLY A 60 -6.89 10.11 3.35
CA GLY A 60 -7.83 10.02 2.24
C GLY A 60 -7.37 10.71 0.96
N ASP A 61 -6.47 11.69 1.07
CA ASP A 61 -5.99 12.47 -0.08
C ASP A 61 -4.87 11.74 -0.84
N TYR A 62 -4.27 10.71 -0.24
CA TYR A 62 -3.19 9.95 -0.86
C TYR A 62 -3.73 8.85 -1.78
N ALA A 63 -3.74 9.14 -3.09
CA ALA A 63 -4.31 8.28 -4.12
C ALA A 63 -3.64 6.89 -4.26
N TRP A 64 -2.38 6.74 -3.82
CA TRP A 64 -1.62 5.49 -3.95
C TRP A 64 -1.66 4.62 -2.68
N SER A 65 -2.74 4.72 -1.90
CA SER A 65 -3.02 3.81 -0.77
C SER A 65 -4.39 3.14 -0.93
N SER A 66 -4.58 2.02 -0.23
CA SER A 66 -5.86 1.32 -0.14
C SER A 66 -6.85 1.93 0.86
N TYR A 67 -6.46 3.02 1.54
CA TYR A 67 -7.29 3.70 2.55
C TYR A 67 -8.68 4.06 2.01
N ARG A 68 -8.73 4.66 0.82
CA ARG A 68 -9.99 5.09 0.19
C ARG A 68 -10.93 3.93 -0.10
N ALA A 69 -10.41 2.78 -0.51
CA ALA A 69 -11.24 1.60 -0.74
C ALA A 69 -11.73 0.99 0.58
N ARG A 70 -10.88 0.95 1.60
CA ARG A 70 -11.20 0.36 2.90
C ARG A 70 -12.20 1.19 3.71
N VAL A 71 -12.02 2.52 3.73
CA VAL A 71 -12.77 3.44 4.61
C VAL A 71 -13.88 4.17 3.87
N LEU A 72 -13.62 4.62 2.64
CA LEU A 72 -14.59 5.42 1.86
C LEU A 72 -15.40 4.57 0.88
N GLY A 73 -15.19 3.25 0.83
CA GLY A 73 -15.86 2.35 -0.11
C GLY A 73 -15.57 2.68 -1.57
N SER A 74 -14.48 3.40 -1.85
CA SER A 74 -14.14 3.84 -3.20
C SER A 74 -13.50 2.72 -4.01
N THR A 75 -14.09 2.39 -5.15
CA THR A 75 -13.51 1.48 -6.14
C THR A 75 -12.15 2.03 -6.62
N SER A 76 -11.10 1.21 -6.58
CA SER A 76 -9.79 1.62 -7.10
C SER A 76 -9.34 0.60 -8.13
N ILE A 77 -8.97 1.07 -9.32
CA ILE A 77 -8.50 0.21 -10.42
C ILE A 77 -7.32 -0.69 -10.00
N ILE A 78 -6.51 -0.25 -9.04
CA ILE A 78 -5.37 -1.01 -8.53
C ILE A 78 -5.86 -2.19 -7.68
N LEU A 79 -6.83 -1.98 -6.79
CA LEU A 79 -7.36 -3.06 -5.95
C LEU A 79 -8.31 -3.97 -6.72
N ASP A 80 -9.09 -3.46 -7.66
CA ASP A 80 -9.99 -4.30 -8.47
C ASP A 80 -9.20 -5.24 -9.40
N LYS A 81 -8.03 -4.78 -9.87
CA LYS A 81 -7.20 -5.53 -10.83
C LYS A 81 -6.18 -6.45 -10.16
N PHE A 82 -5.78 -6.16 -8.92
CA PHE A 82 -4.69 -6.87 -8.23
C PHE A 82 -4.99 -7.26 -6.76
N GLY A 83 -6.04 -6.70 -6.16
CA GLY A 83 -6.56 -7.09 -4.84
C GLY A 83 -7.59 -8.19 -4.99
N CYS A 84 -7.62 -9.11 -4.04
CA CYS A 84 -8.55 -10.25 -4.01
C CYS A 84 -9.99 -9.78 -4.31
N GLY A 85 -10.63 -10.40 -5.31
CA GLY A 85 -12.00 -10.08 -5.72
C GLY A 85 -12.99 -10.20 -4.58
N ASP A 86 -14.03 -9.36 -4.67
CA ASP A 86 -15.22 -9.28 -3.81
C ASP A 86 -15.01 -8.79 -2.36
N THR A 87 -15.10 -7.47 -2.18
CA THR A 87 -15.31 -6.81 -0.87
C THR A 87 -16.78 -6.83 -0.42
N SER A 88 -17.64 -7.66 -1.03
CA SER A 88 -19.09 -7.67 -0.77
C SER A 88 -19.47 -8.17 0.64
N GLY A 89 -18.55 -8.78 1.40
CA GLY A 89 -18.81 -9.39 2.69
C GLY A 89 -18.37 -8.62 3.95
N MET A 90 -17.67 -7.49 3.85
CA MET A 90 -17.20 -6.74 5.03
C MET A 90 -18.10 -5.54 5.34
N ARG A 91 -19.38 -5.80 5.63
CA ARG A 91 -20.26 -4.83 6.28
C ARG A 91 -20.91 -5.44 7.51
N ASN A 92 -20.72 -4.73 8.62
CA ASN A 92 -21.53 -4.69 9.85
C ASN A 92 -21.17 -5.68 10.96
N GLU A 93 -20.43 -5.22 11.98
CA GLU A 93 -20.86 -5.31 13.39
C GLU A 93 -20.44 -4.03 14.15
N SER A 94 -21.46 -3.20 14.39
CA SER A 94 -21.66 -2.22 15.47
C SER A 94 -20.47 -1.80 16.35
N VAL A 95 -20.04 -0.54 16.18
CA VAL A 95 -19.51 0.29 17.28
C VAL A 95 -20.56 1.35 17.62
N LEU A 96 -21.54 0.95 18.43
CA LEU A 96 -22.34 1.82 19.30
C LEU A 96 -22.86 0.93 20.44
N GLY A 97 -22.29 1.14 21.62
CA GLY A 97 -22.58 0.46 22.88
C GLY A 97 -21.63 0.95 23.96
#